data_AF-A0A923D537-F1
#
_entry.id   AF-A0A923D537-F1
#
_cell.length_a   1.000
_cell.length_b   1.000
_cell.length_c   1.000
_cell.angle_alpha   90.00
_cell.angle_beta   90.00
_cell.angle_gamma   90.00
#
_symmetry.space_group_name_H-M   'P 1'
#
loop_
_entity.id
_entity.type
_entity.pdbx_description
1 polymer ?
#
loop_
_entity_poly.entity_id
_entity_poly.type
_entity_poly.pdbx_seq_one_letter_code
_entity_poly.pdbx_strand_id
1 'polypeptide(L)'
;WWIRAYMQNYIIKSWSLVKIGTTQAQRKLFFKLSQEKKRLETISKKSPEFIEIAESLGVKVVEIEEMDLRLSHRDLSLDASVGEDGEMTHIDQLTYKGEDQETSLIKKEEMSLVKRNIAGALTKLNEKEKYIIKHRVMADNPLTLQEIGDRYRITRERARQIEKQALKKLRLAIPYLGSAPE
;
A
#
# COMPACT_ATOMS: atom_id res chain seq x y z
N TRP A 1 8.87 2.99 -44.13
CA TRP A 1 7.82 3.13 -43.10
C TRP A 1 8.10 2.24 -41.89
N TRP A 2 8.24 0.92 -42.06
CA TRP A 2 8.49 -0.03 -40.97
C TRP A 2 9.77 0.22 -40.16
N ILE A 3 10.90 0.51 -40.81
CA ILE A 3 12.19 0.75 -40.11
C ILE A 3 12.06 1.86 -39.05
N ARG A 4 11.46 2.99 -39.42
CA ARG A 4 11.25 4.13 -38.50
C ARG A 4 10.37 3.74 -37.31
N ALA A 5 9.31 2.97 -37.56
CA ALA A 5 8.40 2.52 -36.50
C ALA A 5 9.11 1.56 -35.52
N TYR A 6 9.93 0.63 -36.02
CA TYR A 6 10.74 -0.25 -35.17
C TYR A 6 11.75 0.52 -34.34
N MET A 7 12.45 1.49 -34.93
CA MET A 7 13.39 2.36 -34.21
C MET A 7 12.68 3.15 -33.11
N GLN A 8 11.56 3.80 -33.41
CA GLN A 8 10.78 4.56 -32.42
C GLN A 8 10.30 3.66 -31.27
N ASN A 9 9.83 2.45 -31.59
CA ASN A 9 9.39 1.50 -30.58
C ASN A 9 10.55 0.99 -29.72
N TYR A 10 11.74 0.79 -30.31
CA TYR A 10 12.94 0.41 -29.58
C TYR A 10 13.37 1.50 -28.60
N ILE A 11 13.45 2.76 -29.06
CA ILE A 11 13.83 3.91 -28.23
C ILE A 11 12.92 4.02 -26.99
N ILE A 12 11.60 3.90 -27.16
CA ILE A 12 10.65 3.95 -26.03
C ILE A 12 10.92 2.81 -25.05
N LYS A 13 11.19 1.59 -25.54
CA LYS A 13 11.42 0.41 -24.71
C LYS A 13 12.76 0.43 -23.98
N SER A 14 13.77 1.12 -24.51
CA SER A 14 15.12 1.18 -23.96
C SER A 14 15.42 2.48 -23.21
N TRP A 15 14.45 3.39 -23.08
CA TRP A 15 14.68 4.71 -22.47
C TRP A 15 14.89 4.63 -20.95
N SER A 16 14.11 3.79 -20.27
CA SER A 16 14.20 3.55 -18.83
C SER A 16 13.96 2.06 -18.54
N LEU A 17 14.54 1.57 -17.45
CA LEU A 17 14.28 0.29 -16.82
C LEU A 17 12.79 0.14 -16.48
N VAL A 18 12.14 1.24 -16.09
CA VAL A 18 10.69 1.28 -15.90
C VAL A 18 10.03 1.57 -17.25
N LYS A 19 9.13 0.67 -17.68
CA LYS A 19 8.46 0.80 -18.98
C LYS A 19 7.65 2.10 -19.08
N ILE A 20 7.87 2.83 -20.17
CA ILE A 20 7.13 4.05 -20.56
C ILE A 20 6.43 3.79 -21.91
N GLY A 21 5.41 4.57 -22.25
CA GLY A 21 4.81 4.55 -23.60
C GLY A 21 3.90 3.34 -23.85
N THR A 22 3.23 2.88 -22.81
CA THR A 22 2.24 1.78 -22.89
C THR A 22 0.96 2.23 -23.58
N THR A 23 0.55 3.49 -23.38
CA THR A 23 -0.64 4.10 -24.00
C THR A 23 -0.28 4.99 -25.19
N GLN A 24 -1.25 5.22 -26.08
CA GLN A 24 -1.06 6.13 -27.22
C GLN A 24 -0.73 7.57 -26.78
N ALA A 25 -1.37 8.05 -25.71
CA ALA A 25 -1.10 9.35 -25.11
C ALA A 25 0.35 9.46 -24.60
N GLN A 26 0.83 8.46 -23.86
CA GLN A 26 2.21 8.40 -23.38
C GLN A 26 3.23 8.38 -24.53
N ARG A 27 2.96 7.62 -25.60
CA ARG A 27 3.83 7.60 -26.81
C ARG A 27 3.89 8.96 -27.49
N LYS A 28 2.74 9.65 -27.58
CA LYS A 28 2.67 11.01 -28.14
C LYS A 28 3.47 11.99 -27.27
N LEU A 29 3.30 11.91 -25.95
CA LEU A 29 4.03 12.74 -24.99
C LEU A 29 5.54 12.48 -25.02
N PHE A 30 5.97 11.22 -25.10
CA PHE A 30 7.39 10.86 -25.18
C PHE A 30 8.14 11.60 -26.30
N PHE A 31 7.52 11.73 -27.48
CA PHE A 31 8.15 12.41 -28.61
C PHE A 31 7.86 13.92 -28.69
N LYS A 32 6.68 14.37 -28.24
CA LYS A 32 6.22 15.75 -28.47
C LYS A 32 6.29 16.67 -27.26
N LEU A 33 6.39 16.15 -26.04
CA LEU A 33 6.31 16.97 -24.83
C LEU A 33 7.41 18.03 -24.76
N SER A 34 8.68 17.62 -24.94
CA SER A 34 9.82 18.55 -24.90
C SER A 34 9.76 19.61 -26.02
N GLN A 35 9.30 19.21 -27.21
CA GLN A 35 9.14 20.12 -28.34
C GLN A 35 8.05 21.15 -28.07
N GLU A 36 6.91 20.72 -27.53
CA GLU A 36 5.78 21.59 -27.23
C GLU A 36 6.08 22.55 -26.08
N LYS A 37 6.77 22.07 -25.03
CA LYS A 37 7.25 22.90 -23.92
C LYS A 37 8.13 24.05 -24.42
N LYS A 38 9.14 23.76 -25.25
CA LYS A 38 10.02 24.78 -25.86
C LYS A 38 9.26 25.75 -26.78
N ARG A 39 8.27 25.25 -27.54
CA ARG A 39 7.43 26.08 -28.42
C ARG A 39 6.65 27.11 -27.61
N LEU A 40 6.02 26.68 -26.51
CA LEU A 40 5.24 27.57 -25.64
C LEU A 40 6.12 28.53 -24.84
N GLU A 41 7.30 28.08 -24.36
CA GLU A 41 8.30 28.96 -23.72
C GLU A 41 8.72 30.11 -24.63
N THR A 42 8.91 29.83 -25.92
CA THR A 42 9.30 30.83 -26.93
C THR A 42 8.19 31.86 -27.19
N ILE A 43 6.93 31.42 -27.18
CA ILE A 43 5.75 32.28 -27.45
C ILE A 43 5.39 33.12 -26.23
N SER A 44 5.34 32.51 -25.05
CA SER A 44 4.80 33.12 -23.82
C SER A 44 5.87 33.89 -23.01
N LYS A 45 7.17 33.69 -23.30
CA LYS A 45 8.31 34.16 -22.48
C LYS A 45 8.19 33.78 -20.98
N LYS A 46 7.37 32.78 -20.67
CA LYS A 46 7.11 32.22 -19.35
C LYS A 46 7.18 30.70 -19.44
N SER A 47 7.38 30.04 -18.30
CA SER A 47 7.27 28.59 -18.23
C SER A 47 5.81 28.19 -18.54
N PRO A 48 5.56 27.32 -19.52
CA PRO A 48 4.21 26.91 -19.90
C PRO A 48 3.56 26.10 -18.78
N GLU A 49 2.29 26.35 -18.54
CA GLU A 49 1.48 25.56 -17.61
C GLU A 49 1.14 24.21 -18.26
N PHE A 50 1.03 23.16 -17.45
CA PHE A 50 0.67 21.82 -17.95
C PHE A 50 -0.71 21.79 -18.62
N ILE A 51 -1.60 22.71 -18.26
CA ILE A 51 -2.93 22.86 -18.86
C ILE A 51 -2.82 23.28 -20.34
N GLU A 52 -1.98 24.26 -20.66
CA GLU A 52 -1.79 24.73 -22.04
C GLU A 52 -1.19 23.63 -22.95
N ILE A 53 -0.29 22.83 -22.39
CA ILE A 53 0.32 21.68 -23.08
C ILE A 53 -0.74 20.57 -23.27
N ALA A 54 -1.60 20.34 -22.28
CA ALA A 54 -2.68 19.36 -22.33
C ALA A 54 -3.67 19.67 -23.44
N GLU A 55 -4.08 20.92 -23.57
CA GLU A 55 -4.99 21.38 -24.62
C GLU A 55 -4.36 21.26 -26.00
N SER A 56 -3.11 21.67 -26.17
CA SER A 56 -2.38 21.56 -27.46
C SER A 56 -2.20 20.09 -27.90
N LEU A 57 -1.86 19.21 -26.97
CA LEU A 57 -1.59 17.80 -27.25
C LEU A 57 -2.82 16.90 -27.14
N GLY A 58 -3.96 17.40 -26.67
CA GLY A 58 -5.20 16.62 -26.51
C GLY A 58 -5.04 15.44 -25.56
N VAL A 59 -4.35 15.64 -24.43
CA VAL A 59 -4.10 14.62 -23.39
C VAL A 59 -4.52 15.16 -22.02
N LYS A 60 -4.60 14.31 -21.01
CA LYS A 60 -4.94 14.77 -19.65
C LYS A 60 -3.72 15.42 -18.99
N VAL A 61 -3.96 16.43 -18.15
CA VAL A 61 -2.90 17.10 -17.36
C VAL A 61 -2.12 16.10 -16.51
N VAL A 62 -2.83 15.16 -15.86
CA VAL A 62 -2.21 14.09 -15.05
C VAL A 62 -1.23 13.24 -15.87
N GLU A 63 -1.53 12.96 -17.14
CA GLU A 63 -0.62 12.21 -18.01
C GLU A 63 0.64 13.02 -18.37
N ILE A 64 0.53 14.35 -18.42
CA ILE A 64 1.68 15.23 -18.65
C ILE A 64 2.56 15.30 -17.41
N GLU A 65 1.98 15.48 -16.22
CA GLU A 65 2.73 15.54 -14.95
C GLU A 65 3.54 14.25 -14.74
N GLU A 66 2.89 13.09 -14.91
CA GLU A 66 3.59 11.81 -14.82
C GLU A 66 4.71 11.67 -15.87
N MET A 67 4.45 12.11 -17.12
CA MET A 67 5.44 12.01 -18.20
C MET A 67 6.59 13.01 -18.04
N ASP A 68 6.36 14.24 -17.57
CA ASP A 68 7.41 15.24 -17.32
C ASP A 68 8.34 14.75 -16.19
N LEU A 69 7.78 14.17 -15.11
CA LEU A 69 8.57 13.57 -14.04
C LEU A 69 9.43 12.39 -14.54
N ARG A 70 8.87 11.51 -15.37
CA ARG A 70 9.58 10.34 -15.91
C ARG A 70 10.61 10.70 -16.99
N LEU A 71 10.41 11.77 -17.73
CA LEU A 71 11.33 12.21 -18.78
C LEU A 71 12.43 13.14 -18.27
N SER A 72 12.19 13.84 -17.15
CA SER A 72 13.17 14.74 -16.52
C SER A 72 14.31 14.00 -15.84
N HIS A 73 14.08 12.77 -15.35
CA HIS A 73 15.09 11.99 -14.65
C HIS A 73 15.36 10.69 -15.40
N ARG A 74 16.65 10.42 -15.66
CA ARG A 74 17.09 9.10 -16.13
C ARG A 74 17.29 8.16 -14.95
N ASP A 75 17.27 6.86 -15.24
CA ASP A 75 17.65 5.87 -14.25
C ASP A 75 19.09 6.13 -13.78
N LEU A 76 19.29 6.03 -12.48
CA LEU A 76 20.56 6.29 -11.81
C LEU A 76 21.13 4.96 -11.32
N SER A 77 22.43 4.75 -11.55
CA SER A 77 23.12 3.61 -10.95
C SER A 77 23.26 3.83 -9.45
N LEU A 78 22.90 2.83 -8.65
CA LEU A 78 23.12 2.87 -7.21
C LEU A 78 24.61 2.80 -6.84
N ASP A 79 25.42 2.21 -7.73
CA ASP A 79 26.87 2.13 -7.59
C ASP A 79 27.61 3.37 -8.12
N ALA A 80 26.88 4.36 -8.65
CA ALA A 80 27.52 5.62 -9.06
C ALA A 80 28.00 6.38 -7.81
N SER A 81 29.23 6.91 -7.90
CA SER A 81 29.86 7.68 -6.84
C SER A 81 29.15 9.00 -6.59
N VAL A 82 29.01 9.34 -5.32
CA VAL A 82 28.41 10.58 -4.81
C VAL A 82 29.52 11.44 -4.22
N GLY A 83 29.79 12.60 -4.81
CA GLY A 83 30.86 13.51 -4.39
C GLY A 83 32.16 13.33 -5.20
N GLU A 84 33.13 14.22 -4.95
CA GLU A 84 34.39 14.26 -5.70
C GLU A 84 35.37 13.15 -5.29
N ASP A 85 35.29 12.67 -4.04
CA ASP A 85 36.24 11.72 -3.46
C ASP A 85 36.00 10.26 -3.89
N GLY A 86 34.86 9.97 -4.52
CA GLY A 86 34.56 8.64 -5.06
C GLY A 86 34.29 7.52 -4.05
N GLU A 87 34.42 7.80 -2.74
CA GLU A 87 34.30 6.78 -1.68
C GLU A 87 32.85 6.38 -1.35
N MET A 88 31.90 7.29 -1.54
CA MET A 88 30.49 7.05 -1.22
C MET A 88 29.69 6.82 -2.50
N THR A 89 28.75 5.88 -2.47
CA THR A 89 27.83 5.61 -3.59
C THR A 89 26.39 5.96 -3.21
N HIS A 90 25.48 5.98 -4.20
CA HIS A 90 24.06 6.23 -3.92
C HIS A 90 23.43 5.16 -3.03
N ILE A 91 23.93 3.91 -3.06
CA ILE A 91 23.41 2.83 -2.21
C ILE A 91 23.67 3.09 -0.72
N ASP A 92 24.80 3.73 -0.39
CA ASP A 92 25.21 4.01 0.99
C ASP A 92 24.30 5.04 1.67
N GLN A 93 23.64 5.88 0.87
CA GLN A 93 22.70 6.89 1.35
C GLN A 93 21.27 6.35 1.53
N LEU A 94 20.97 5.15 1.02
CA LEU A 94 19.64 4.58 1.12
C LEU A 94 19.38 4.09 2.54
N THR A 95 18.44 4.74 3.22
CA THR A 95 17.97 4.30 4.54
C THR A 95 16.81 3.32 4.40
N TYR A 96 16.84 2.27 5.22
CA TYR A 96 15.70 1.38 5.37
C TYR A 96 14.57 2.10 6.10
N LYS A 97 13.40 2.21 5.45
CA LYS A 97 12.21 2.89 5.99
C LYS A 97 11.28 1.96 6.79
N GLY A 98 11.63 0.69 6.96
CA GLY A 98 10.82 -0.23 7.74
C GLY A 98 11.09 -0.10 9.23
N GLU A 99 10.47 -0.99 10.00
CA GLU A 99 10.63 -1.02 11.45
C GLU A 99 12.04 -1.44 11.84
N ASP A 100 12.59 -0.79 12.86
CA ASP A 100 13.85 -1.21 13.44
C ASP A 100 13.71 -2.60 14.11
N GLN A 101 14.86 -3.19 14.45
CA GLN A 101 14.91 -4.53 15.03
C GLN A 101 14.26 -4.61 16.42
N GLU A 102 14.37 -3.55 17.22
CA GLU A 102 13.82 -3.47 18.57
C GLU A 102 12.28 -3.39 18.51
N THR A 103 11.74 -2.47 17.72
CA THR A 103 10.31 -2.33 17.43
C THR A 103 9.72 -3.63 16.89
N SER A 104 10.42 -4.27 15.94
CA SER A 104 10.00 -5.55 15.38
C SER A 104 9.95 -6.67 16.43
N LEU A 105 10.94 -6.71 17.34
CA LEU A 105 11.01 -7.68 18.43
C LEU A 105 9.90 -7.44 19.46
N ILE A 106 9.71 -6.19 19.89
CA ILE A 106 8.65 -5.80 20.83
C ILE A 106 7.29 -6.24 20.30
N LYS A 107 6.95 -5.91 19.05
CA LYS A 107 5.67 -6.32 18.45
C LYS A 107 5.49 -7.82 18.41
N LYS A 108 6.57 -8.57 18.13
CA LYS A 108 6.53 -10.04 18.11
C LYS A 108 6.27 -10.61 19.51
N GLU A 109 6.93 -10.07 20.53
CA GLU A 109 6.76 -10.48 21.92
C GLU A 109 5.37 -10.10 22.46
N GLU A 110 4.91 -8.88 22.20
CA GLU A 110 3.56 -8.42 22.52
C GLU A 110 2.50 -9.32 21.89
N MET A 111 2.62 -9.60 20.59
CA MET A 111 1.71 -10.50 19.88
C MET A 111 1.71 -11.91 20.48
N SER A 112 2.89 -12.43 20.86
CA SER A 112 3.04 -13.73 21.52
C SER A 112 2.36 -13.75 22.89
N LEU A 113 2.55 -12.70 23.68
CA LEU A 113 1.93 -12.52 24.99
C LEU A 113 0.42 -12.45 24.87
N VAL A 114 -0.09 -11.63 23.94
CA VAL A 114 -1.53 -11.49 23.65
C VAL A 114 -2.11 -12.85 23.25
N LYS A 115 -1.48 -13.59 22.34
CA LYS A 115 -1.93 -14.93 21.93
C LYS A 115 -2.00 -15.90 23.11
N ARG A 116 -0.96 -15.93 23.95
CA ARG A 116 -0.91 -16.81 25.13
C ARG A 116 -2.03 -16.49 26.12
N ASN A 117 -2.27 -15.22 26.38
CA ASN A 117 -3.29 -14.77 27.31
C ASN A 117 -4.70 -15.00 26.76
N ILE A 118 -4.94 -14.78 25.46
CA ILE A 118 -6.20 -15.16 24.81
C ILE A 118 -6.42 -16.67 24.91
N ALA A 119 -5.39 -17.49 24.64
CA ALA A 119 -5.50 -18.94 24.78
C ALA A 119 -5.85 -19.35 26.22
N GLY A 120 -5.22 -18.75 27.23
CA GLY A 120 -5.54 -18.96 28.64
C GLY A 120 -6.91 -18.42 29.07
N ALA A 121 -7.43 -17.36 28.43
CA ALA A 121 -8.77 -16.86 28.68
C ALA A 121 -9.84 -17.75 28.06
N LEU A 122 -9.58 -18.32 26.88
CA LEU A 122 -10.47 -19.25 26.19
C LEU A 122 -10.66 -20.57 26.95
N THR A 123 -9.71 -21.00 27.79
CA THR A 123 -9.88 -22.21 28.63
C THR A 123 -10.85 -21.99 29.80
N LYS A 124 -11.09 -20.74 30.22
CA LYS A 124 -12.08 -20.40 31.27
C LYS A 124 -13.52 -20.35 30.76
N LEU A 125 -13.71 -20.42 29.43
CA LEU A 125 -15.02 -20.41 28.80
C LEU A 125 -15.58 -21.83 28.69
N ASN A 126 -16.89 -21.96 28.81
CA ASN A 126 -17.58 -23.21 28.55
C ASN A 126 -17.58 -23.52 27.04
N GLU A 127 -17.79 -24.79 26.65
CA GLU A 127 -17.74 -25.21 25.23
C GLU A 127 -18.65 -24.38 24.30
N LYS A 128 -19.86 -24.05 24.76
CA LYS A 128 -20.79 -23.17 24.00
C LYS A 128 -20.26 -21.75 23.84
N GLU A 129 -19.67 -21.18 24.89
CA GLU A 129 -19.09 -19.83 24.88
C GLU A 129 -17.86 -19.78 23.97
N LYS A 130 -16.96 -20.76 24.09
CA LYS A 130 -15.76 -20.91 23.27
C LYS A 130 -16.09 -21.07 21.79
N TYR A 131 -17.13 -21.84 21.45
CA TYR A 131 -17.57 -22.01 20.07
C TYR A 131 -18.02 -20.68 19.46
N ILE A 132 -18.85 -19.92 20.17
CA ILE A 132 -19.36 -18.62 19.73
C ILE A 132 -18.21 -17.64 19.52
N ILE A 133 -17.29 -17.52 20.48
CA ILE A 133 -16.13 -16.62 20.36
C ILE A 133 -15.26 -17.01 19.16
N LYS A 134 -14.95 -18.29 18.97
CA LYS A 134 -14.10 -18.75 17.86
C LYS A 134 -14.71 -18.52 16.49
N HIS A 135 -16.00 -18.83 16.31
CA HIS A 135 -16.63 -18.83 14.98
C HIS A 135 -17.35 -17.53 14.63
N ARG A 136 -17.50 -16.61 15.58
CA ARG A 136 -18.16 -15.32 15.34
C ARG A 136 -17.30 -14.11 15.67
N VAL A 137 -16.50 -14.15 16.74
CA VAL A 137 -15.71 -12.98 17.16
C VAL A 137 -14.29 -13.03 16.58
N MET A 138 -13.68 -14.21 16.55
CA MET A 138 -12.29 -14.41 16.11
C MET A 138 -12.16 -14.96 14.67
N ALA A 139 -13.27 -15.26 14.00
CA ALA A 139 -13.26 -15.82 12.66
C ALA A 139 -13.23 -14.73 11.59
N ASP A 140 -12.46 -14.95 10.52
CA ASP A 140 -12.41 -14.04 9.36
C ASP A 140 -13.78 -13.92 8.67
N ASN A 141 -14.54 -15.02 8.65
CA ASN A 141 -15.91 -15.09 8.16
C ASN A 141 -16.85 -15.42 9.34
N PRO A 142 -17.42 -14.42 10.02
CA PRO A 142 -18.16 -14.63 11.26
C PRO A 142 -19.55 -15.23 10.99
N LEU A 143 -19.90 -16.30 11.72
CA LEU A 143 -21.25 -16.86 11.68
C LEU A 143 -22.29 -15.90 12.27
N THR A 144 -23.50 -15.93 11.73
CA THR A 144 -24.63 -15.19 12.28
C THR A 144 -25.10 -15.81 13.60
N LEU A 145 -25.73 -14.99 14.46
CA LEU A 145 -26.32 -15.48 15.71
C LEU A 145 -27.44 -16.50 15.47
N GLN A 146 -28.07 -16.45 14.30
CA GLN A 146 -29.13 -17.39 13.91
C GLN A 146 -28.55 -18.76 13.59
N GLU A 147 -27.50 -18.84 12.77
CA GLU A 147 -26.80 -20.11 12.45
C GLU A 147 -26.23 -20.80 13.70
N ILE A 148 -25.72 -20.01 14.65
CA ILE A 148 -25.27 -20.50 15.95
C ILE A 148 -26.46 -21.01 16.79
N GLY A 149 -27.57 -20.27 16.77
CA GLY A 149 -28.82 -20.64 17.44
C GLY A 149 -29.35 -21.97 16.94
N ASP A 150 -29.39 -22.15 15.62
CA ASP A 150 -29.87 -23.36 14.96
C ASP A 150 -29.01 -24.58 15.33
N ARG A 151 -27.67 -24.42 15.34
CA ARG A 151 -26.74 -25.48 15.75
C ARG A 151 -26.94 -25.96 17.19
N TYR A 152 -27.16 -25.04 18.13
CA TYR A 152 -27.33 -25.38 19.55
C TYR A 152 -28.79 -25.52 19.98
N ARG A 153 -29.74 -25.41 19.05
CA ARG A 153 -31.19 -25.41 19.29
C ARG A 153 -31.59 -24.37 20.34
N ILE A 154 -31.06 -23.16 20.23
CA ILE A 154 -31.36 -22.02 21.09
C ILE A 154 -31.88 -20.85 20.26
N THR A 155 -32.64 -19.96 20.88
CA THR A 155 -33.09 -18.74 20.21
C THR A 155 -31.92 -17.81 19.91
N ARG A 156 -32.09 -16.97 18.86
CA ARG A 156 -31.12 -15.94 18.48
C ARG A 156 -30.74 -15.03 19.67
N GLU A 157 -31.72 -14.64 20.49
CA GLU A 157 -31.46 -13.79 21.66
C GLU A 157 -30.65 -14.54 22.73
N ARG A 158 -30.88 -15.85 22.89
CA ARG A 158 -30.09 -16.65 23.81
C ARG A 158 -28.63 -16.77 23.35
N ALA A 159 -28.37 -16.94 22.05
CA ALA A 159 -27.02 -16.91 21.51
C ALA A 159 -26.32 -15.55 21.76
N ARG A 160 -27.06 -14.43 21.60
CA ARG A 160 -26.58 -13.08 21.92
C ARG A 160 -26.20 -12.91 23.39
N GLN A 161 -27.01 -13.45 24.30
CA GLN A 161 -26.72 -13.40 25.74
C GLN A 161 -25.45 -14.17 26.10
N ILE A 162 -25.29 -15.39 25.56
CA ILE A 162 -24.10 -16.23 25.80
C ILE A 162 -22.85 -15.52 25.26
N GLU A 163 -22.92 -14.90 24.09
CA GLU A 163 -21.83 -14.10 23.55
C GLU A 163 -21.43 -12.94 24.49
N LYS A 164 -22.41 -12.15 24.95
CA LYS A 164 -22.15 -11.02 25.85
C LYS A 164 -21.52 -11.49 27.16
N GLN A 165 -21.96 -12.63 27.69
CA GLN A 165 -21.38 -13.24 28.89
C GLN A 165 -19.96 -13.74 28.65
N ALA A 166 -19.71 -14.40 27.53
CA ALA A 166 -18.38 -14.87 27.13
C ALA A 166 -17.39 -13.71 26.98
N LEU A 167 -17.79 -12.62 26.32
CA LEU A 167 -16.98 -11.40 26.18
C LEU A 167 -16.68 -10.75 27.54
N LYS A 168 -17.65 -10.73 28.46
CA LYS A 168 -17.43 -10.23 29.82
C LYS A 168 -16.39 -11.08 30.58
N LYS A 169 -16.46 -12.41 30.46
CA LYS A 169 -15.47 -13.32 31.06
C LYS A 169 -14.08 -13.15 30.46
N LEU A 170 -13.98 -12.98 29.14
CA LEU A 170 -12.72 -12.70 28.46
C LEU A 170 -12.11 -11.38 28.91
N ARG A 171 -12.90 -10.32 29.04
CA ARG A 171 -12.43 -9.02 29.53
C ARG A 171 -11.89 -9.09 30.96
N LEU A 172 -12.49 -9.90 31.83
CA LEU A 172 -11.99 -10.14 33.19
C LEU A 172 -10.72 -11.01 33.20
N ALA A 173 -10.59 -11.94 32.26
CA ALA A 173 -9.42 -12.82 32.16
C ALA A 173 -8.20 -12.14 31.53
N ILE A 174 -8.39 -11.03 30.81
CA ILE A 174 -7.35 -10.28 30.11
C ILE A 174 -7.37 -8.80 30.59
N PRO A 175 -6.75 -8.50 31.76
CA PRO A 175 -6.89 -7.20 32.40
C PRO A 175 -6.36 -6.02 31.56
N TYR A 176 -5.31 -6.24 30.76
CA TYR A 176 -4.67 -5.19 29.94
C TYR A 176 -5.45 -4.84 28.66
N LEU A 177 -6.50 -5.58 28.29
CA LEU A 177 -7.44 -5.16 27.22
C LEU A 177 -8.54 -4.24 27.74
N GLY A 178 -8.70 -4.13 29.07
CA GLY A 178 -9.79 -3.40 29.72
C GLY A 178 -9.45 -1.96 30.12
N SER A 179 -8.16 -1.64 30.24
CA SER A 179 -7.60 -0.31 30.43
C SER A 179 -7.16 0.21 29.07
N ALA A 180 -8.01 0.99 28.41
CA ALA A 180 -7.54 1.84 27.33
C ALA A 180 -6.46 2.78 27.91
N PRO A 181 -5.35 3.02 27.20
CA PRO A 181 -4.50 4.15 27.55
C PRO A 181 -5.34 5.43 27.40
N GLU A 182 -5.35 6.26 28.45
CA GLU A 182 -5.75 7.67 28.35
C GLU A 182 -4.78 8.43 27.44
#